data_AF-A0A3D5Z836-F1
#
_entry.id   AF-A0A3D5Z836-F1
#
_cell.length_a   1.000
_cell.length_b   1.000
_cell.length_c   1.000
_cell.angle_alpha   90.00
_cell.angle_beta   90.00
_cell.angle_gamma   90.00
#
_symmetry.space_group_name_H-M   'P 1'
#
loop_
_entity.id
_entity.type
_entity.pdbx_description
1 polymer ?
#
loop_
_entity_poly.entity_id
_entity_poly.type
_entity_poly.pdbx_seq_one_letter_code
_entity_poly.pdbx_strand_id
1 'polypeptide(L)'
;MSLSKKMEFEIIVEDILNNDKFKSLSRELHHGISRYEHSLRVAKYSYNVATILHMKDYKEITRAALLHDFYDDVDLGNDTSFQRLYTHPHMAMVNAKKYFELNETQENIIESHMFPMSKTLPKSKEAVLVSLMDKSAATYEMAHFKLALKLSMLLIFLYNVITIEK
;
A
#
# COMPACT_ATOMS: atom_id res chain seq x y z
N MET A 1 14.01 -11.52 -4.99
CA MET A 1 14.67 -11.17 -3.72
C MET A 1 15.50 -12.36 -3.27
N SER A 2 16.76 -12.17 -2.82
CA SER A 2 17.56 -13.28 -2.29
C SER A 2 16.95 -13.82 -0.99
N LEU A 3 17.28 -15.06 -0.62
CA LEU A 3 16.74 -15.69 0.60
C LEU A 3 17.07 -14.88 1.86
N SER A 4 18.31 -14.38 1.96
CA SER A 4 18.74 -13.51 3.07
C SER A 4 17.94 -12.22 3.16
N LYS A 5 17.70 -11.53 2.03
CA LYS A 5 16.87 -10.31 2.02
C LYS A 5 15.42 -10.61 2.39
N LYS A 6 14.89 -11.78 2.02
CA LYS A 6 13.55 -12.20 2.39
C LYS A 6 13.39 -12.37 3.90
N MET A 7 14.33 -13.10 4.52
CA MET A 7 14.32 -13.30 5.97
C MET A 7 14.48 -11.98 6.72
N GLU A 8 15.37 -11.09 6.25
CA GLU A 8 15.54 -9.77 6.85
C GLU A 8 14.26 -8.94 6.77
N PHE A 9 13.62 -8.89 5.59
CA PHE A 9 12.34 -8.21 5.42
C PHE A 9 11.29 -8.74 6.41
N GLU A 10 11.13 -10.06 6.50
CA GLU A 10 10.16 -10.70 7.40
C GLU A 10 10.40 -10.31 8.86
N ILE A 11 11.66 -10.30 9.32
CA ILE A 11 12.02 -9.88 10.68
C ILE A 11 11.67 -8.40 10.93
N ILE A 12 11.89 -7.51 9.96
CA ILE A 12 11.64 -6.07 10.12
C ILE A 12 10.15 -5.76 10.37
N VAL A 13 9.25 -6.57 9.80
CA VAL A 13 7.80 -6.31 9.81
C VAL A 13 7.01 -7.32 10.62
N GLU A 14 7.66 -8.29 11.27
CA GLU A 14 7.02 -9.42 11.93
C GLU A 14 5.97 -8.98 12.97
N ASP A 15 6.31 -7.99 13.81
CA ASP A 15 5.41 -7.43 14.82
C ASP A 15 4.15 -6.82 14.19
N ILE A 16 4.30 -6.11 13.06
CA ILE A 16 3.18 -5.50 12.33
C ILE A 16 2.31 -6.58 11.68
N LEU A 17 2.92 -7.57 11.03
CA LEU A 17 2.19 -8.67 10.38
C LEU A 17 1.45 -9.55 11.40
N ASN A 18 1.94 -9.63 12.64
CA ASN A 18 1.31 -10.38 13.72
C ASN A 18 0.19 -9.62 14.44
N ASN A 19 0.03 -8.31 14.21
CA ASN A 19 -1.02 -7.49 14.81
C ASN A 19 -2.41 -7.80 14.21
N ASP A 20 -3.41 -8.06 15.06
CA ASP A 20 -4.75 -8.48 14.60
C ASP A 20 -5.52 -7.38 13.86
N LYS A 21 -5.37 -6.11 14.26
CA LYS A 21 -5.97 -4.98 13.54
C LYS A 21 -5.33 -4.86 12.16
N PHE A 22 -4.00 -5.04 12.04
CA PHE A 22 -3.34 -5.03 10.73
C PHE A 22 -3.79 -6.21 9.85
N LYS A 23 -3.87 -7.42 10.41
CA LYS A 23 -4.40 -8.60 9.69
C LYS A 23 -5.83 -8.41 9.19
N SER A 24 -6.67 -7.66 9.93
CA SER A 24 -8.06 -7.42 9.52
C SER A 24 -8.19 -6.68 8.18
N LEU A 25 -7.16 -5.94 7.76
CA LEU A 25 -7.11 -5.28 6.44
C LEU A 25 -7.16 -6.25 5.26
N SER A 26 -6.92 -7.55 5.50
CA SER A 26 -7.04 -8.60 4.48
C SER A 26 -8.48 -8.79 3.99
N ARG A 27 -9.47 -8.34 4.77
CA ARG A 27 -10.90 -8.45 4.46
C ARG A 27 -11.44 -7.25 3.69
N GLU A 28 -10.69 -6.15 3.65
CA GLU A 28 -11.08 -4.89 2.99
C GLU A 28 -10.56 -4.86 1.55
N LEU A 29 -11.46 -5.04 0.58
CA LEU A 29 -11.10 -5.03 -0.84
C LEU A 29 -10.94 -3.60 -1.36
N HIS A 30 -9.72 -3.25 -1.79
CA HIS A 30 -9.35 -2.02 -2.47
C HIS A 30 -8.75 -2.32 -3.85
N HIS A 31 -9.40 -1.86 -4.92
CA HIS A 31 -8.91 -1.98 -6.31
C HIS A 31 -8.62 -3.41 -6.82
N GLY A 32 -9.34 -4.42 -6.33
CA GLY A 32 -9.22 -5.81 -6.77
C GLY A 32 -8.25 -6.65 -5.94
N ILE A 33 -7.61 -6.06 -4.93
CA ILE A 33 -6.84 -6.74 -3.89
C ILE A 33 -7.30 -6.26 -2.52
N SER A 34 -6.80 -6.86 -1.44
CA SER A 34 -7.02 -6.30 -0.10
C SER A 34 -6.02 -5.17 0.20
N ARG A 35 -6.40 -4.26 1.10
CA ARG A 35 -5.49 -3.22 1.60
C ARG A 35 -4.23 -3.83 2.25
N TYR A 36 -4.39 -4.97 2.93
CA TYR A 36 -3.24 -5.74 3.44
C TYR A 36 -2.24 -6.11 2.32
N GLU A 37 -2.73 -6.66 1.21
CA GLU A 37 -1.87 -7.06 0.08
C GLU A 37 -1.23 -5.84 -0.60
N HIS A 38 -1.95 -4.72 -0.67
CA HIS A 38 -1.43 -3.45 -1.17
C HIS A 38 -0.26 -2.98 -0.29
N SER A 39 -0.49 -2.79 1.01
CA SER A 39 0.54 -2.32 1.94
C SER A 39 1.75 -3.24 2.00
N LEU A 40 1.54 -4.56 1.94
CA LEU A 40 2.63 -5.53 1.89
C LEU A 40 3.46 -5.40 0.60
N ARG A 41 2.83 -5.12 -0.54
CA ARG A 41 3.52 -4.88 -1.82
C ARG A 41 4.34 -3.59 -1.75
N VAL A 42 3.76 -2.50 -1.24
CA VAL A 42 4.45 -1.21 -1.07
C VAL A 42 5.65 -1.35 -0.13
N ALA A 43 5.51 -2.08 0.97
CA ALA A 43 6.62 -2.37 1.88
C ALA A 43 7.75 -3.14 1.20
N LYS A 44 7.43 -4.18 0.42
CA LYS A 44 8.43 -4.97 -0.33
C LYS A 44 9.16 -4.12 -1.38
N TYR A 45 8.44 -3.26 -2.11
CA TYR A 45 9.04 -2.36 -3.09
C TYR A 45 9.95 -1.34 -2.41
N SER A 46 9.48 -0.71 -1.35
CA SER A 46 10.24 0.28 -0.58
C SER A 46 11.50 -0.32 0.04
N TYR A 47 11.43 -1.51 0.64
CA TYR A 47 12.60 -2.24 1.15
C TYR A 47 13.62 -2.53 0.04
N ASN A 48 13.18 -3.04 -1.10
CA ASN A 48 14.08 -3.37 -2.20
C ASN A 48 14.79 -2.12 -2.73
N VAL A 49 14.05 -1.05 -3.00
CA VAL A 49 14.65 0.19 -3.52
C VAL A 49 15.54 0.84 -2.47
N ALA A 50 15.13 0.93 -1.20
CA ALA A 50 15.93 1.49 -0.13
C ALA A 50 17.26 0.72 0.08
N THR A 51 17.23 -0.62 0.00
CA THR A 51 18.46 -1.43 0.11
C THR A 51 19.37 -1.30 -1.12
N ILE A 52 18.81 -1.12 -2.32
CA ILE A 52 19.59 -0.85 -3.54
C ILE A 52 20.25 0.54 -3.47
N LEU A 53 19.54 1.53 -2.94
CA LEU A 53 20.03 2.89 -2.76
C LEU A 53 20.93 3.06 -1.52
N HIS A 54 21.19 1.97 -0.78
CA HIS A 54 21.98 1.98 0.46
C HIS A 54 21.48 3.01 1.50
N MET A 55 20.17 3.19 1.59
CA MET A 55 19.57 4.08 2.59
C MET A 55 19.77 3.50 3.99
N LYS A 56 20.26 4.33 4.93
CA LYS A 56 20.54 3.90 6.30
C LYS A 56 19.27 3.46 7.02
N ASP A 57 18.16 4.15 6.75
CA ASP A 57 16.88 3.98 7.44
C ASP A 57 15.94 3.02 6.72
N TYR A 58 16.45 2.10 5.89
CA TYR A 58 15.63 1.16 5.12
C TYR A 58 14.64 0.35 5.99
N LYS A 59 14.99 0.05 7.24
CA LYS A 59 14.10 -0.62 8.19
C LYS A 59 12.90 0.26 8.55
N GLU A 60 13.17 1.51 8.91
CA GLU A 60 12.13 2.49 9.24
C GLU A 60 11.22 2.78 8.06
N ILE A 61 11.81 2.94 6.86
CA ILE A 61 11.09 3.07 5.59
C ILE A 61 10.16 1.89 5.37
N THR A 62 10.66 0.66 5.56
CA THR A 62 9.89 -0.57 5.32
C THR A 62 8.70 -0.67 6.27
N ARG A 63 8.90 -0.36 7.56
CA ARG A 63 7.84 -0.36 8.56
C ARG A 63 6.76 0.69 8.26
N ALA A 64 7.17 1.94 7.98
CA ALA A 64 6.22 2.99 7.63
C ALA A 64 5.50 2.72 6.30
N ALA A 65 6.19 2.13 5.32
CA ALA A 65 5.58 1.70 4.07
C ALA A 65 4.55 0.58 4.28
N LEU A 66 4.71 -0.28 5.28
CA LEU A 66 3.69 -1.26 5.62
C LEU A 66 2.48 -0.63 6.33
N LEU A 67 2.70 0.45 7.09
CA LEU A 67 1.67 1.12 7.88
C LEU A 67 1.00 2.32 7.18
N HIS A 68 1.46 2.72 5.98
CA HIS A 68 0.99 3.94 5.32
C HIS A 68 -0.53 3.98 5.14
N ASP A 69 -1.11 2.81 4.91
CA ASP A 69 -2.54 2.58 4.67
C ASP A 69 -3.19 1.86 5.86
N PHE A 70 -2.71 2.05 7.09
CA PHE A 70 -3.20 1.30 8.25
C PHE A 70 -4.59 1.79 8.75
N TYR A 71 -5.64 1.62 7.96
CA TYR A 71 -7.01 2.00 8.31
C TYR A 71 -8.05 1.10 7.61
N ASP A 72 -9.23 0.99 8.19
CA ASP A 72 -10.39 0.34 7.57
C ASP A 72 -11.53 1.32 7.28
N ASP A 73 -12.58 0.84 6.60
CA ASP A 73 -13.74 1.69 6.26
C ASP A 73 -14.51 2.18 7.49
N VAL A 74 -14.44 1.46 8.62
CA VAL A 74 -15.06 1.88 9.88
C VAL A 74 -14.34 3.11 10.45
N ASP A 75 -13.00 3.14 10.33
CA ASP A 75 -12.18 4.27 10.76
C ASP A 75 -12.50 5.57 10.00
N LEU A 76 -13.01 5.47 8.76
CA LEU A 76 -13.35 6.63 7.91
C LEU A 76 -14.82 7.06 7.98
N GLY A 77 -15.70 6.24 8.57
CA GLY A 77 -17.14 6.52 8.63
C GLY A 77 -17.76 6.83 7.27
N ASN A 78 -18.52 7.94 7.20
CA ASN A 78 -19.29 8.33 6.00
C ASN A 78 -18.54 9.29 5.07
N ASP A 79 -17.20 9.32 5.12
CA ASP A 79 -16.40 10.15 4.23
C ASP A 79 -16.64 9.81 2.75
N THR A 80 -16.89 10.85 1.95
CA THR A 80 -16.91 10.75 0.49
C THR A 80 -15.56 10.35 -0.07
N SER A 81 -15.52 9.75 -1.26
CA SER A 81 -14.27 9.32 -1.90
C SER A 81 -13.20 10.41 -1.98
N PHE A 82 -13.61 11.68 -2.13
CA PHE A 82 -12.68 12.81 -2.14
C PHE A 82 -12.16 13.14 -0.75
N GLN A 83 -13.02 13.14 0.28
CA GLN A 83 -12.61 13.37 1.67
C GLN A 83 -11.62 12.30 2.13
N ARG A 84 -11.82 11.05 1.72
CA ARG A 84 -10.95 9.93 2.04
C ARG A 84 -9.49 10.20 1.66
N LEU A 85 -9.22 10.88 0.55
CA LEU A 85 -7.84 11.22 0.12
C LEU A 85 -7.09 12.08 1.15
N TYR A 86 -7.81 12.83 1.99
CA TYR A 86 -7.25 13.70 3.02
C TYR A 86 -7.30 13.07 4.41
N THR A 87 -8.33 12.27 4.69
CA THR A 87 -8.57 11.74 6.02
C THR A 87 -7.81 10.45 6.28
N HIS A 88 -7.58 9.61 5.27
CA HIS A 88 -6.93 8.32 5.53
C HIS A 88 -5.46 8.39 5.94
N PRO A 89 -4.60 9.31 5.45
CA PRO A 89 -3.23 9.40 5.96
C PRO A 89 -3.22 9.72 7.46
N HIS A 90 -4.19 10.54 7.91
CA HIS A 90 -4.37 10.85 9.31
C HIS A 90 -4.89 9.65 10.11
N MET A 91 -5.89 8.92 9.60
CA MET A 91 -6.40 7.72 10.28
C MET A 91 -5.35 6.61 10.35
N ALA A 92 -4.57 6.41 9.28
CA ALA A 92 -3.44 5.49 9.25
C ALA A 92 -2.41 5.87 10.33
N MET A 93 -2.10 7.16 10.47
CA MET A 93 -1.22 7.64 11.55
C MET A 93 -1.79 7.35 12.93
N VAL A 94 -3.07 7.66 13.17
CA VAL A 94 -3.72 7.43 14.47
C VAL A 94 -3.65 5.96 14.86
N ASN A 95 -3.96 5.06 13.92
CA ASN A 95 -3.85 3.62 14.15
C ASN A 95 -2.40 3.19 14.36
N ALA A 96 -1.46 3.68 13.54
CA ALA A 96 -0.05 3.32 13.67
C ALA A 96 0.51 3.73 15.04
N LYS A 97 0.24 4.96 15.52
CA LYS A 97 0.62 5.43 16.87
C LYS A 97 -0.06 4.69 18.01
N LYS A 98 -1.25 4.14 17.77
CA LYS A 98 -1.98 3.36 18.78
C LYS A 98 -1.35 1.98 19.02
N TYR A 99 -0.81 1.36 17.98
CA TYR A 99 -0.31 -0.02 18.05
C TYR A 99 1.21 -0.14 18.04
N PHE A 100 1.94 0.88 17.58
CA PHE A 100 3.39 0.84 17.41
C PHE A 100 4.04 2.17 17.81
N GLU A 101 5.31 2.08 18.24
CA GLU A 101 6.15 3.26 18.41
C GLU A 101 6.69 3.71 17.05
N LEU A 102 6.56 5.01 16.76
CA LEU A 102 7.00 5.62 15.52
C LEU A 102 8.00 6.73 15.79
N ASN A 103 8.99 6.86 14.92
CA ASN A 103 9.85 8.04 14.87
C ASN A 103 9.31 9.09 13.88
N GLU A 104 9.88 10.30 13.93
CA GLU A 104 9.45 11.43 13.10
C GLU A 104 9.49 11.15 11.58
N THR A 105 10.42 10.31 11.13
CA THR A 105 10.52 9.94 9.71
C THR A 105 9.37 9.02 9.31
N GLN A 106 9.06 8.02 10.11
CA GLN A 106 7.93 7.12 9.88
C GLN A 106 6.61 7.88 9.92
N GLU A 107 6.49 8.80 10.87
CA GLU A 107 5.33 9.67 10.95
C GLU A 107 5.16 10.49 9.67
N ASN A 108 6.20 11.15 9.20
CA ASN A 108 6.11 11.94 7.97
C ASN A 108 5.78 11.07 6.73
N ILE A 109 6.34 9.86 6.63
CA ILE A 109 6.00 8.92 5.56
C ILE A 109 4.49 8.65 5.56
N ILE A 110 3.93 8.26 6.70
CA ILE A 110 2.52 7.86 6.80
C ILE A 110 1.59 9.05 6.54
N GLU A 111 1.88 10.26 7.03
CA GLU A 111 0.98 11.40 6.80
C GLU A 111 1.09 12.02 5.39
N SER A 112 2.23 11.90 4.73
CA SER A 112 2.50 12.58 3.46
C SER A 112 2.42 11.69 2.22
N HIS A 113 2.20 10.38 2.36
CA HIS A 113 2.24 9.45 1.21
C HIS A 113 1.27 9.82 0.08
N MET A 114 0.16 10.47 0.41
CA MET A 114 -0.82 10.97 -0.55
C MET A 114 -0.52 12.31 -1.19
N PHE A 115 0.59 12.97 -0.88
CA PHE A 115 0.99 14.21 -1.56
C PHE A 115 1.04 14.00 -3.08
N PRO A 116 0.55 14.94 -3.91
CA PRO A 116 0.04 16.28 -3.59
C PRO A 116 -1.43 16.37 -3.17
N MET A 117 -2.12 15.23 -3.03
CA MET A 117 -3.53 15.20 -2.63
C MET A 117 -3.71 15.42 -1.13
N SER A 118 -2.80 14.96 -0.27
CA SER A 118 -2.82 15.33 1.15
C SER A 118 -2.19 16.70 1.41
N LYS A 119 -2.57 17.32 2.53
CA LYS A 119 -2.04 18.64 2.96
C LYS A 119 -0.61 18.54 3.51
N THR A 120 -0.18 17.36 3.94
CA THR A 120 1.13 17.16 4.57
C THR A 120 2.20 17.01 3.51
N LEU A 121 3.22 17.87 3.57
CA LEU A 121 4.37 17.80 2.67
C LEU A 121 5.30 16.63 3.06
N PRO A 122 5.85 15.89 2.08
CA PRO A 122 6.94 14.96 2.31
C PRO A 122 8.20 15.78 2.64
N LYS A 123 8.71 15.63 3.87
CA LYS A 123 9.85 16.39 4.40
C LYS A 123 11.18 15.64 4.23
N SER A 124 11.13 14.38 3.80
CA SER A 124 12.27 13.48 3.72
C SER A 124 12.30 12.72 2.39
N LYS A 125 13.48 12.22 2.00
CA LYS A 125 13.62 11.42 0.77
C LYS A 125 12.92 10.06 0.92
N GLU A 126 12.85 9.58 2.15
CA GLU A 126 12.16 8.39 2.62
C GLU A 126 10.65 8.51 2.34
N ALA A 127 10.04 9.64 2.70
CA ALA A 127 8.63 9.93 2.42
C ALA A 127 8.34 9.98 0.92
N VAL A 128 9.21 10.64 0.15
CA VAL A 128 9.10 10.67 -1.32
C VAL A 128 9.21 9.27 -1.92
N LEU A 129 10.15 8.46 -1.42
CA LEU A 129 10.34 7.09 -1.90
C LEU A 129 9.09 6.25 -1.67
N VAL A 130 8.53 6.24 -0.45
CA VAL A 130 7.34 5.44 -0.14
C VAL A 130 6.13 5.93 -0.95
N SER A 131 5.96 7.25 -1.08
CA SER A 131 4.90 7.83 -1.91
C SER A 131 4.99 7.41 -3.39
N LEU A 132 6.21 7.26 -3.92
CA LEU A 132 6.44 6.77 -5.28
C LEU A 132 6.15 5.27 -5.38
N MET A 133 6.56 4.47 -4.39
CA MET A 133 6.34 3.03 -4.37
C MET A 133 4.86 2.66 -4.21
N ASP A 134 4.12 3.41 -3.41
CA ASP A 134 2.67 3.35 -3.29
C ASP A 134 2.00 3.55 -4.66
N LYS A 135 2.24 4.69 -5.31
CA LYS A 135 1.68 4.99 -6.65
C LYS A 135 2.08 3.95 -7.70
N SER A 136 3.31 3.43 -7.62
CA SER A 136 3.79 2.38 -8.52
C SER A 136 3.05 1.06 -8.29
N ALA A 137 2.84 0.67 -7.03
CA ALA A 137 2.07 -0.52 -6.66
C ALA A 137 0.61 -0.38 -7.09
N ALA A 138 -0.05 0.74 -6.75
CA ALA A 138 -1.43 1.02 -7.15
C ALA A 138 -1.62 1.00 -8.68
N THR A 139 -0.67 1.58 -9.43
CA THR A 139 -0.70 1.55 -10.90
C THR A 139 -0.56 0.13 -11.45
N TYR A 140 0.37 -0.66 -10.90
CA TYR A 140 0.56 -2.06 -11.28
C TYR A 140 -0.70 -2.89 -11.00
N GLU A 141 -1.28 -2.74 -9.83
CA GLU A 141 -2.51 -3.45 -9.42
C GLU A 141 -3.66 -3.09 -10.35
N MET A 142 -3.91 -1.80 -10.55
CA MET A 142 -4.97 -1.35 -11.43
C MET A 142 -4.80 -1.86 -12.86
N ALA A 143 -3.57 -1.83 -13.40
CA ALA A 143 -3.27 -2.34 -14.73
C ALA A 143 -3.48 -3.86 -14.80
N HIS A 144 -2.94 -4.61 -13.86
CA HIS A 144 -3.00 -6.08 -13.86
C HIS A 144 -4.44 -6.60 -13.76
N PHE A 145 -5.27 -6.05 -12.87
CA PHE A 145 -6.64 -6.55 -12.67
C PHE A 145 -7.63 -6.01 -13.70
N LYS A 146 -7.58 -4.72 -14.06
CA LYS A 146 -8.54 -4.15 -15.03
C LYS A 146 -8.23 -4.55 -16.46
N LEU A 147 -6.95 -4.67 -16.86
CA LEU A 147 -6.60 -5.11 -18.20
C LEU A 147 -6.96 -6.58 -18.41
N ALA A 148 -6.65 -7.44 -17.45
CA ALA A 148 -7.00 -8.86 -17.51
C ALA A 148 -8.53 -9.04 -17.65
N LEU A 149 -9.32 -8.26 -16.89
CA LEU A 149 -10.78 -8.31 -16.99
C LEU A 149 -11.30 -7.82 -18.34
N LYS A 150 -10.76 -6.71 -18.89
CA LYS A 150 -11.17 -6.24 -20.23
C LYS A 150 -10.84 -7.24 -21.33
N LEU A 151 -9.67 -7.88 -21.25
CA LEU A 151 -9.26 -8.90 -22.21
C LEU A 151 -10.14 -10.15 -22.10
N SER A 152 -10.46 -10.62 -20.88
CA SER A 152 -11.32 -11.79 -20.71
C SER A 152 -12.74 -11.52 -21.23
N MET A 153 -13.31 -10.34 -20.96
CA MET A 153 -14.61 -9.95 -21.52
C MET A 153 -14.59 -9.89 -23.05
N LEU A 154 -13.52 -9.36 -23.65
CA LEU A 154 -13.36 -9.33 -25.11
C LEU A 154 -13.28 -10.74 -25.69
N LEU A 155 -12.52 -11.66 -25.07
CA LEU A 155 -12.41 -13.04 -25.53
C LEU A 155 -13.76 -13.78 -25.44
N ILE A 156 -14.52 -13.58 -24.36
CA ILE A 156 -15.88 -14.13 -24.21
C ILE A 156 -16.81 -13.56 -25.30
N PHE A 157 -16.73 -12.25 -25.55
CA PHE A 157 -17.52 -11.61 -26.61
C PHE A 157 -17.20 -12.19 -27.99
N LEU A 158 -15.91 -12.30 -28.34
CA LEU A 158 -15.47 -12.88 -29.61
C LEU A 158 -15.89 -14.35 -29.75
N TYR A 159 -15.76 -15.14 -28.68
CA TYR A 159 -16.25 -16.52 -28.65
C TYR A 159 -17.75 -16.56 -28.92
N ASN A 160 -18.55 -15.74 -28.25
CA ASN A 160 -20.00 -15.70 -28.48
C ASN A 160 -20.36 -15.30 -29.91
N VAL A 161 -19.69 -14.31 -30.50
CA VAL A 161 -19.91 -13.92 -31.91
C VAL A 161 -19.63 -15.11 -32.84
N ILE A 162 -18.49 -15.80 -32.67
CA ILE A 162 -18.12 -16.97 -33.50
C ILE A 162 -19.09 -18.14 -33.32
N THR A 163 -19.64 -18.33 -32.12
CA THR A 163 -20.47 -19.49 -31.79
C THR A 163 -21.94 -19.29 -32.12
N ILE A 164 -22.44 -18.04 -32.08
CA ILE A 164 -23.83 -17.70 -32.43
C ILE A 164 -24.06 -17.73 -33.95
N GLU A 165 -23.02 -17.54 -34.75
CA GLU A 165 -23.10 -17.61 -36.22
C GLU A 165 -23.02 -19.06 -36.78
N LYS A 166 -23.06 -20.08 -35.92
CA LYS A 166 -23.15 -21.51 -36.28
C LYS A 166 -24.46 -22.11 -35.81
#